data_AF-A0AAD6RUZ4-F1
#
_entry.id   AF-A0AAD6RUZ4-F1
#
_cell.length_a   1.000
_cell.length_b   1.000
_cell.length_c   1.000
_cell.angle_alpha   90.00
_cell.angle_beta   90.00
_cell.angle_gamma   90.00
#
_symmetry.space_group_name_H-M   'P 1'
#
loop_
_entity.id
_entity.type
_entity.pdbx_description
1 polymer ?
#
loop_
_entity_poly.entity_id
_entity_poly.type
_entity_poly.pdbx_seq_one_letter_code
_entity_poly.pdbx_strand_id
1 'polypeptide(L)'
;MALGLKKLQILEVRESSQLLGVFGQGDHASPVNVEKEMVLPDLQELLLIQLPSISCFSLGCYDFLFPHLEKLEVHGCPKLTTESATTSNDSMSAQSKGFMNLKEISIGNLEGVQDLMVGSLVTIISGRHELSLVSLETLHLNLLPDLRCIWKGLVPCNLTTLKVNECKRMTHVFTDSMIASLVQLQVLEISNCDELEQIIAKDNDDENDKILSGNDLQSSYFPNLRRLEIRGCNKLKSLFPVAMASGLKKLQILKVSESSQLLGVFGHDNHASPANLEKEMVLPDLWLLFLDKLPNIVCFSHGCYDFICPNLSSSEVHQCPKLTTKFATTSNGTRVLNQRCCIFDMIYCLSLSVFISCFPQ
;
A
#
# COMPACT_ATOMS: atom_id res chain seq x y z
N MET A 1 -7.97 -4.36 -40.46
CA MET A 1 -7.13 -4.46 -39.25
C MET A 1 -7.94 -4.57 -37.95
N ALA A 2 -9.17 -4.02 -37.86
CA ALA A 2 -9.95 -3.98 -36.62
C ALA A 2 -10.50 -5.32 -36.06
N LEU A 3 -10.65 -6.38 -36.87
CA LEU A 3 -11.20 -7.66 -36.39
C LEU A 3 -10.23 -8.47 -35.51
N GLY A 4 -8.91 -8.27 -35.68
CA GLY A 4 -7.89 -8.99 -34.91
C GLY A 4 -7.75 -8.50 -33.47
N LEU A 5 -8.04 -7.21 -33.23
CA LEU A 5 -7.90 -6.59 -31.92
C LEU A 5 -8.99 -7.00 -30.92
N LYS A 6 -10.12 -7.54 -31.39
CA LYS A 6 -11.22 -7.94 -30.50
C LYS A 6 -10.86 -9.11 -29.56
N LYS A 7 -9.89 -9.94 -29.94
CA LYS A 7 -9.38 -11.07 -29.13
C LYS A 7 -8.14 -10.70 -28.30
N LEU A 8 -7.73 -9.44 -28.32
CA LEU A 8 -6.54 -8.99 -27.61
C LEU A 8 -6.78 -9.03 -26.11
N GLN A 9 -6.04 -9.86 -25.39
CA GLN A 9 -6.13 -9.98 -23.93
C GLN A 9 -5.13 -9.07 -23.21
N ILE A 10 -3.95 -8.86 -23.80
CA ILE A 10 -2.89 -8.05 -23.22
C ILE A 10 -2.48 -7.01 -24.26
N LEU A 11 -2.54 -5.74 -23.88
CA LEU A 11 -1.98 -4.64 -24.66
C LEU A 11 -0.81 -4.04 -23.89
N GLU A 12 0.38 -4.21 -24.45
CA GLU A 12 1.60 -3.68 -23.89
C GLU A 12 2.24 -2.69 -24.86
N VAL A 13 2.51 -1.48 -24.37
CA VAL A 13 3.14 -0.40 -25.13
C VAL A 13 4.38 0.05 -24.38
N ARG A 14 5.54 -0.15 -25.00
CA ARG A 14 6.85 0.15 -24.39
C ARG A 14 7.69 1.13 -25.19
N GLU A 15 8.51 1.90 -24.48
CA GLU A 15 9.72 2.59 -24.98
C GLU A 15 9.47 3.52 -26.18
N SER A 16 8.28 4.12 -26.27
CA SER A 16 7.94 5.07 -27.31
C SER A 16 8.03 6.52 -26.82
N SER A 17 9.00 7.26 -27.35
CA SER A 17 9.23 8.67 -27.02
C SER A 17 8.32 9.65 -27.77
N GLN A 18 7.64 9.19 -28.82
CA GLN A 18 6.79 10.02 -29.68
C GLN A 18 5.30 9.75 -29.50
N LEU A 19 4.93 8.69 -28.77
CA LEU A 19 3.53 8.34 -28.57
C LEU A 19 2.86 9.34 -27.64
N LEU A 20 1.90 10.09 -28.18
CA LEU A 20 1.09 11.06 -27.42
C LEU A 20 -0.16 10.43 -26.79
N GLY A 21 -0.67 9.35 -27.39
CA GLY A 21 -1.76 8.54 -26.85
C GLY A 21 -1.82 7.14 -27.46
N VAL A 22 -2.38 6.18 -26.69
CA VAL A 22 -2.43 4.75 -27.05
C VAL A 22 -3.38 4.50 -28.22
N PHE A 23 -4.51 5.18 -28.21
CA PHE A 23 -5.56 5.06 -29.22
C PHE A 23 -5.73 6.41 -29.91
N GLY A 24 -5.82 6.46 -31.24
CA GLY A 24 -5.97 7.73 -31.96
C GLY A 24 -6.36 7.58 -33.42
N GLN A 25 -6.86 8.67 -34.01
CA GLN A 25 -7.17 8.76 -35.43
C GLN A 25 -5.87 8.99 -36.24
N GLY A 26 -5.64 8.22 -37.30
CA GLY A 26 -4.64 8.60 -38.30
C GLY A 26 -5.09 9.84 -39.07
N ASP A 27 -4.17 10.71 -39.48
CA ASP A 27 -4.40 12.04 -40.12
C ASP A 27 -5.29 12.07 -41.39
N HIS A 28 -5.89 10.96 -41.79
CA HIS A 28 -6.81 10.86 -42.92
C HIS A 28 -8.26 10.93 -42.45
N ALA A 29 -8.72 12.15 -42.19
CA ALA A 29 -10.13 12.45 -42.01
C ALA A 29 -10.91 12.12 -43.30
N SER A 30 -11.79 11.12 -43.25
CA SER A 30 -13.00 11.08 -44.07
C SER A 30 -14.21 11.43 -43.19
N PRO A 31 -15.11 12.36 -43.56
CA PRO A 31 -16.08 12.96 -42.63
C PRO A 31 -17.31 12.10 -42.32
N VAL A 32 -17.31 10.80 -42.63
CA VAL A 32 -18.54 10.00 -42.64
C VAL A 32 -18.32 8.69 -41.90
N ASN A 33 -18.93 8.59 -40.71
CA ASN A 33 -19.17 7.36 -39.93
C ASN A 33 -17.93 6.60 -39.42
N VAL A 34 -17.05 7.25 -38.65
CA VAL A 34 -16.10 6.52 -37.80
C VAL A 34 -16.77 6.24 -36.46
N GLU A 35 -16.86 4.97 -36.07
CA GLU A 35 -17.29 4.55 -34.73
C GLU A 35 -16.55 5.41 -33.69
N LYS A 36 -17.30 6.21 -32.92
CA LYS A 36 -16.75 7.08 -31.86
C LYS A 36 -16.32 6.29 -30.61
N GLU A 37 -16.22 4.97 -30.74
CA GLU A 37 -16.03 4.06 -29.63
C GLU A 37 -14.91 3.06 -29.94
N MET A 38 -13.93 2.95 -29.04
CA MET A 38 -12.89 1.92 -29.08
C MET A 38 -13.29 0.77 -28.16
N VAL A 39 -13.60 -0.39 -28.73
CA VAL A 39 -14.02 -1.57 -27.97
C VAL A 39 -12.98 -2.68 -28.09
N LEU A 40 -12.34 -3.00 -26.96
CA LEU A 40 -11.50 -4.19 -26.82
C LEU A 40 -12.16 -5.10 -25.78
N PRO A 41 -13.09 -5.96 -26.21
CA PRO A 41 -13.96 -6.70 -25.30
C PRO A 41 -13.20 -7.72 -24.47
N ASP A 42 -12.15 -8.33 -25.01
CA ASP A 42 -11.39 -9.40 -24.34
C ASP A 42 -10.14 -8.88 -23.60
N LEU A 43 -9.90 -7.56 -23.59
CA LEU A 43 -8.71 -6.98 -22.97
C LEU A 43 -8.78 -7.11 -21.44
N GLN A 44 -7.76 -7.74 -20.87
CA GLN A 44 -7.60 -8.04 -19.45
C GLN A 44 -6.46 -7.24 -18.80
N GLU A 45 -5.39 -6.99 -19.56
CA GLU A 45 -4.22 -6.26 -19.07
C GLU A 45 -3.80 -5.13 -20.02
N LEU A 46 -3.55 -3.94 -19.46
CA LEU A 46 -3.00 -2.80 -20.17
C LEU A 46 -1.70 -2.35 -19.49
N LEU A 47 -0.58 -2.37 -20.22
CA LEU A 47 0.74 -2.02 -19.70
C LEU A 47 1.33 -0.87 -20.52
N LEU A 48 1.65 0.24 -19.85
CA LEU A 48 2.27 1.43 -20.42
C LEU A 48 3.63 1.66 -19.78
N ILE A 49 4.71 1.45 -20.53
CA ILE A 49 6.07 1.40 -19.97
C ILE A 49 7.00 2.34 -20.75
N GLN A 50 7.65 3.26 -20.05
CA GLN A 50 8.64 4.20 -20.59
C GLN A 50 8.10 5.00 -21.79
N LEU A 51 6.97 5.69 -21.57
CA LEU A 51 6.32 6.54 -22.57
C LEU A 51 6.41 8.01 -22.13
N PRO A 52 7.56 8.68 -22.33
CA PRO A 52 7.80 10.02 -21.76
C PRO A 52 6.91 11.12 -22.35
N SER A 53 6.30 10.88 -23.51
CA SER A 53 5.45 11.86 -24.20
C SER A 53 3.96 11.60 -24.09
N ILE A 54 3.54 10.47 -23.50
CA ILE A 54 2.11 10.12 -23.46
C ILE A 54 1.35 11.05 -22.50
N SER A 55 0.35 11.75 -23.03
CA SER A 55 -0.46 12.69 -22.26
C SER A 55 -1.89 12.19 -22.02
N CYS A 56 -2.36 11.22 -22.79
CA CYS A 56 -3.69 10.63 -22.65
C CYS A 56 -3.72 9.18 -23.15
N PHE A 57 -4.74 8.41 -22.74
CA PHE A 57 -4.98 7.08 -23.31
C PHE A 57 -5.53 7.17 -24.74
N SER A 58 -6.40 8.15 -25.01
CA SER A 58 -7.02 8.36 -26.32
C SER A 58 -6.79 9.78 -26.85
N LEU A 59 -6.26 9.87 -28.07
CA LEU A 59 -6.19 11.05 -28.90
C LEU A 59 -7.47 11.15 -29.73
N GLY A 60 -8.24 12.21 -29.52
CA GLY A 60 -9.61 12.33 -30.04
C GLY A 60 -10.64 11.79 -29.04
N CYS A 61 -11.79 12.43 -28.97
CA CYS A 61 -12.85 12.16 -28.00
C CYS A 61 -13.56 10.82 -28.29
N TYR A 62 -12.85 9.71 -28.12
CA TYR A 62 -13.41 8.36 -28.22
C TYR A 62 -13.84 7.88 -26.83
N ASP A 63 -15.05 7.33 -26.75
CA ASP A 63 -15.42 6.50 -25.61
C ASP A 63 -14.68 5.16 -25.75
N PHE A 64 -14.14 4.62 -24.66
CA PHE A 64 -13.50 3.30 -24.67
C PHE A 64 -14.18 2.35 -23.71
N LEU A 65 -14.29 1.09 -24.14
CA LEU A 65 -15.03 0.04 -23.43
C LEU A 65 -14.18 -1.23 -23.38
N PHE A 66 -13.59 -1.48 -22.20
CA PHE A 66 -12.76 -2.64 -21.87
C PHE A 66 -13.40 -3.41 -20.70
N PRO A 67 -14.56 -4.07 -20.95
CA PRO A 67 -15.39 -4.63 -19.88
C PRO A 67 -14.67 -5.69 -19.02
N HIS A 68 -13.61 -6.32 -19.51
CA HIS A 68 -12.85 -7.35 -18.79
C HIS A 68 -11.47 -6.88 -18.33
N LEU A 69 -11.18 -5.57 -18.38
CA LEU A 69 -9.87 -5.07 -17.98
C LEU A 69 -9.75 -5.14 -16.46
N GLU A 70 -8.87 -6.01 -15.98
CA GLU A 70 -8.64 -6.26 -14.55
C GLU A 70 -7.32 -5.65 -14.06
N LYS A 71 -6.34 -5.48 -14.95
CA LYS A 71 -5.00 -5.01 -14.59
C LYS A 71 -4.52 -3.84 -15.43
N LEU A 72 -3.99 -2.83 -14.76
CA LEU A 72 -3.35 -1.68 -15.38
C LEU A 72 -1.97 -1.41 -14.78
N GLU A 73 -0.95 -1.31 -15.62
CA GLU A 73 0.40 -0.87 -15.24
C GLU A 73 0.80 0.40 -15.98
N VAL A 74 1.29 1.40 -15.25
CA VAL A 74 1.82 2.65 -15.80
C VAL A 74 3.18 2.93 -15.17
N HIS A 75 4.25 2.76 -15.94
CA HIS A 75 5.63 2.95 -15.48
C HIS A 75 6.40 3.88 -16.40
N GLY A 76 6.99 4.97 -15.91
CA GLY A 76 7.80 5.85 -16.77
C GLY A 76 6.97 6.71 -17.74
N CYS A 77 5.78 7.14 -17.32
CA CYS A 77 4.82 7.91 -18.14
C CYS A 77 4.49 9.28 -17.49
N PRO A 78 5.47 10.18 -17.31
CA PRO A 78 5.32 11.38 -16.48
C PRO A 78 4.22 12.34 -16.97
N LYS A 79 3.97 12.44 -18.27
CA LYS A 79 2.95 13.36 -18.82
C LYS A 79 1.50 12.87 -18.71
N LEU A 80 1.27 11.62 -18.29
CA LEU A 80 -0.08 11.06 -18.14
C LEU A 80 -0.84 11.63 -16.93
N THR A 81 -0.18 12.51 -16.17
CA THR A 81 -0.57 13.01 -14.85
C THR A 81 -1.05 14.46 -14.85
N THR A 82 -0.70 15.22 -15.89
CA THR A 82 -0.85 16.68 -15.99
C THR A 82 -1.72 17.06 -17.20
N GLU A 83 -2.76 17.86 -16.95
CA GLU A 83 -3.46 18.71 -17.94
C GLU A 83 -4.43 18.11 -18.97
N SER A 84 -4.64 16.80 -19.06
CA SER A 84 -5.74 16.26 -19.91
C SER A 84 -7.16 16.58 -19.39
N ALA A 85 -7.26 17.29 -18.25
CA ALA A 85 -8.52 17.62 -17.58
C ALA A 85 -8.90 19.12 -17.58
N THR A 86 -8.03 20.04 -18.01
CA THR A 86 -8.26 21.49 -17.85
C THR A 86 -8.32 22.30 -19.13
N THR A 87 -8.13 21.70 -20.31
CA THR A 87 -8.36 22.45 -21.55
C THR A 87 -9.84 22.42 -21.95
N SER A 88 -10.47 23.57 -21.71
CA SER A 88 -11.76 24.06 -22.20
C SER A 88 -13.01 23.64 -21.44
N ASN A 89 -13.68 24.66 -20.89
CA ASN A 89 -15.03 24.67 -20.34
C ASN A 89 -16.13 24.37 -21.39
N ASP A 90 -15.80 23.74 -22.51
CA ASP A 90 -16.74 23.39 -23.59
C ASP A 90 -16.24 22.13 -24.31
N SER A 91 -16.27 20.96 -23.65
CA SER A 91 -16.38 19.70 -24.39
C SER A 91 -17.02 18.62 -23.51
N MET A 92 -17.95 17.89 -24.12
CA MET A 92 -18.71 16.79 -23.56
C MET A 92 -17.88 15.89 -22.64
N SER A 93 -18.48 15.56 -21.49
CA SER A 93 -18.07 14.47 -20.61
C SER A 93 -17.80 13.19 -21.42
N ALA A 94 -16.53 12.87 -21.68
CA ALA A 94 -16.15 11.51 -22.03
C ALA A 94 -16.43 10.64 -20.79
N GLN A 95 -17.57 9.94 -20.80
CA GLN A 95 -17.94 9.00 -19.75
C GLN A 95 -17.18 7.71 -20.01
N SER A 96 -15.96 7.64 -19.51
CA SER A 96 -15.11 6.49 -19.68
C SER A 96 -15.69 5.31 -18.88
N LYS A 97 -16.41 4.41 -19.56
CA LYS A 97 -16.97 3.16 -18.98
C LYS A 97 -15.98 1.99 -19.01
N GLY A 98 -14.76 2.22 -19.50
CA GLY A 98 -13.80 1.15 -19.78
C GLY A 98 -13.12 0.51 -18.58
N PHE A 99 -13.21 1.08 -17.38
CA PHE A 99 -12.40 0.65 -16.22
C PHE A 99 -13.25 0.21 -15.01
N MET A 100 -14.45 -0.33 -15.23
CA MET A 100 -15.36 -0.68 -14.13
C MET A 100 -14.94 -1.93 -13.33
N ASN A 101 -14.01 -2.75 -13.85
CA ASN A 101 -13.61 -4.04 -13.27
C ASN A 101 -12.11 -4.14 -12.93
N LEU A 102 -11.42 -3.01 -12.76
CA LEU A 102 -10.01 -3.01 -12.38
C LEU A 102 -9.82 -3.58 -10.97
N LYS A 103 -9.02 -4.65 -10.87
CA LYS A 103 -8.63 -5.30 -9.62
C LYS A 103 -7.21 -4.94 -9.21
N GLU A 104 -6.32 -4.70 -10.17
CA GLU A 104 -4.92 -4.40 -9.92
C GLU A 104 -4.46 -3.14 -10.66
N ILE A 105 -3.86 -2.22 -9.92
CA ILE A 105 -3.24 -1.01 -10.46
C ILE A 105 -1.79 -0.94 -9.97
N SER A 106 -0.85 -0.81 -10.90
CA SER A 106 0.56 -0.52 -10.61
C SER A 106 0.96 0.80 -11.27
N ILE A 107 1.46 1.74 -10.48
CA ILE A 107 1.93 3.04 -10.97
C ILE A 107 3.34 3.26 -10.47
N GLY A 108 4.26 3.64 -11.36
CA GLY A 108 5.56 4.08 -10.89
C GLY A 108 6.46 4.82 -11.86
N ASN A 109 7.60 5.26 -11.34
CA ASN A 109 8.60 6.00 -12.09
C ASN A 109 7.99 7.22 -12.81
N LEU A 110 7.32 8.08 -12.04
CA LEU A 110 6.72 9.33 -12.53
C LEU A 110 7.53 10.54 -12.04
N GLU A 111 8.85 10.45 -12.16
CA GLU A 111 9.75 11.54 -11.77
C GLU A 111 9.49 12.80 -12.61
N GLY A 112 9.52 13.96 -11.94
CA GLY A 112 9.25 15.26 -12.57
C GLY A 112 7.78 15.68 -12.61
N VAL A 113 6.87 14.85 -12.12
CA VAL A 113 5.46 15.22 -11.97
C VAL A 113 5.25 16.02 -10.69
N GLN A 114 5.19 17.33 -10.83
CA GLN A 114 4.78 18.21 -9.74
C GLN A 114 3.27 18.01 -9.46
N ASP A 115 2.89 17.95 -8.19
CA ASP A 115 1.50 17.82 -7.73
C ASP A 115 0.75 16.54 -8.18
N LEU A 116 1.48 15.42 -8.24
CA LEU A 116 0.91 14.10 -8.46
C LEU A 116 -0.16 13.75 -7.40
N MET A 117 -1.42 13.88 -7.76
CA MET A 117 -2.53 13.31 -7.00
C MET A 117 -2.82 11.92 -7.57
N VAL A 118 -2.40 10.86 -6.87
CA VAL A 118 -2.77 9.47 -7.26
C VAL A 118 -4.28 9.30 -7.23
N GLY A 119 -4.99 9.94 -6.29
CA GLY A 119 -6.45 10.00 -6.33
C GLY A 119 -6.99 10.56 -7.65
N SER A 120 -6.38 11.62 -8.19
CA SER A 120 -6.73 12.17 -9.51
C SER A 120 -6.30 11.26 -10.65
N LEU A 121 -5.12 10.64 -10.59
CA LEU A 121 -4.67 9.68 -11.61
C LEU A 121 -5.57 8.46 -11.66
N VAL A 122 -5.91 7.89 -10.51
CA VAL A 122 -6.81 6.76 -10.39
C VAL A 122 -8.22 7.18 -10.80
N THR A 123 -8.65 8.40 -10.49
CA THR A 123 -9.93 8.97 -11.00
C THR A 123 -9.91 9.22 -12.50
N ILE A 124 -8.78 9.64 -13.08
CA ILE A 124 -8.57 9.85 -14.52
C ILE A 124 -8.56 8.50 -15.24
N ILE A 125 -7.75 7.56 -14.73
CA ILE A 125 -7.69 6.18 -15.17
C ILE A 125 -9.09 5.58 -15.12
N SER A 126 -9.85 5.83 -14.06
CA SER A 126 -11.14 5.19 -13.88
C SER A 126 -12.34 5.99 -14.40
N GLY A 127 -12.10 7.00 -15.23
CA GLY A 127 -13.17 7.66 -15.98
C GLY A 127 -14.02 8.69 -15.26
N ARG A 128 -13.50 9.38 -14.24
CA ARG A 128 -14.23 10.37 -13.42
C ARG A 128 -15.50 9.81 -12.77
N HIS A 129 -15.52 8.53 -12.42
CA HIS A 129 -16.58 7.93 -11.63
C HIS A 129 -16.03 7.43 -10.29
N GLU A 130 -16.65 7.87 -9.19
CA GLU A 130 -16.38 7.46 -7.80
C GLU A 130 -16.59 5.95 -7.55
N LEU A 131 -17.11 5.20 -8.53
CA LEU A 131 -17.59 3.80 -8.36
C LEU A 131 -16.59 2.72 -8.81
N SER A 132 -15.44 3.10 -9.35
CA SER A 132 -14.52 2.22 -10.09
C SER A 132 -13.44 1.54 -9.24
N LEU A 133 -13.30 1.92 -7.97
CA LEU A 133 -12.32 1.31 -7.05
C LEU A 133 -12.95 0.41 -6.00
N VAL A 134 -14.28 0.24 -6.04
CA VAL A 134 -14.93 -0.76 -5.21
C VAL A 134 -14.41 -2.15 -5.58
N SER A 135 -13.99 -2.39 -6.81
CA SER A 135 -13.39 -3.66 -7.26
C SER A 135 -11.87 -3.74 -7.07
N LEU A 136 -11.19 -2.66 -6.66
CA LEU A 136 -9.73 -2.66 -6.56
C LEU A 136 -9.27 -3.53 -5.39
N GLU A 137 -8.50 -4.56 -5.70
CA GLU A 137 -7.95 -5.53 -4.73
C GLU A 137 -6.47 -5.26 -4.45
N THR A 138 -5.72 -4.75 -5.43
CA THR A 138 -4.26 -4.56 -5.35
C THR A 138 -3.84 -3.19 -5.88
N LEU A 139 -3.11 -2.43 -5.06
CA LEU A 139 -2.50 -1.16 -5.46
C LEU A 139 -0.99 -1.19 -5.18
N HIS A 140 -0.20 -0.99 -6.24
CA HIS A 140 1.26 -0.88 -6.16
C HIS A 140 1.71 0.51 -6.62
N LEU A 141 2.38 1.24 -5.75
CA LEU A 141 2.93 2.57 -6.00
C LEU A 141 4.44 2.51 -5.83
N ASN A 142 5.20 2.93 -6.84
CA ASN A 142 6.66 2.86 -6.81
C ASN A 142 7.32 4.12 -7.40
N LEU A 143 8.26 4.73 -6.70
CA LEU A 143 9.04 5.87 -7.20
C LEU A 143 8.13 7.02 -7.66
N LEU A 144 7.36 7.55 -6.71
CA LEU A 144 6.46 8.69 -6.89
C LEU A 144 6.90 9.82 -5.93
N PRO A 145 7.98 10.56 -6.26
CA PRO A 145 8.65 11.44 -5.31
C PRO A 145 7.74 12.57 -4.81
N ASP A 146 6.80 13.04 -5.62
CA ASP A 146 5.87 14.13 -5.29
C ASP A 146 4.54 13.71 -4.65
N LEU A 147 4.31 12.40 -4.50
CA LEU A 147 3.07 11.88 -3.93
C LEU A 147 2.96 12.21 -2.44
N ARG A 148 1.91 12.96 -2.07
CA ARG A 148 1.63 13.30 -0.66
C ARG A 148 0.50 12.49 -0.02
N CYS A 149 -0.53 12.13 -0.81
CA CYS A 149 -1.69 11.37 -0.34
C CYS A 149 -2.20 10.42 -1.43
N ILE A 150 -2.74 9.26 -1.02
CA ILE A 150 -3.20 8.21 -1.93
C ILE A 150 -4.71 8.36 -2.22
N TRP A 151 -5.52 8.63 -1.19
CA TRP A 151 -6.96 8.33 -1.18
C TRP A 151 -7.90 9.55 -1.22
N LYS A 152 -7.50 10.70 -1.76
CA LYS A 152 -8.31 11.93 -1.71
C LYS A 152 -9.73 11.72 -2.31
N GLY A 153 -10.74 11.61 -1.45
CA GLY A 153 -12.15 11.36 -1.84
C GLY A 153 -12.48 9.90 -2.19
N LEU A 154 -11.61 8.94 -1.85
CA LEU A 154 -11.73 7.54 -2.25
C LEU A 154 -11.73 6.62 -1.02
N VAL A 155 -12.54 5.57 -1.08
CA VAL A 155 -12.69 4.56 -0.01
C VAL A 155 -12.47 3.17 -0.61
N PRO A 156 -11.28 2.55 -0.44
CA PRO A 156 -10.92 1.32 -1.14
C PRO A 156 -11.41 0.07 -0.38
N CYS A 157 -12.72 -0.18 -0.40
CA CYS A 157 -13.38 -1.20 0.44
C CYS A 157 -12.94 -2.66 0.21
N ASN A 158 -12.50 -3.01 -1.00
CA ASN A 158 -12.08 -4.38 -1.35
C ASN A 158 -10.55 -4.54 -1.43
N LEU A 159 -9.79 -3.52 -1.02
CA LEU A 159 -8.33 -3.56 -1.11
C LEU A 159 -7.77 -4.64 -0.19
N THR A 160 -7.06 -5.60 -0.78
CA THR A 160 -6.39 -6.70 -0.08
C THR A 160 -4.88 -6.45 0.05
N THR A 161 -4.28 -5.76 -0.93
CA THR A 161 -2.84 -5.56 -1.02
C THR A 161 -2.53 -4.10 -1.34
N LEU A 162 -1.74 -3.46 -0.48
CA LEU A 162 -1.17 -2.15 -0.72
C LEU A 162 0.36 -2.21 -0.60
N LYS A 163 1.05 -1.79 -1.66
CA LYS A 163 2.51 -1.64 -1.67
C LYS A 163 2.88 -0.22 -2.05
N VAL A 164 3.68 0.45 -1.22
CA VAL A 164 4.11 1.83 -1.46
C VAL A 164 5.62 1.92 -1.30
N ASN A 165 6.33 2.19 -2.38
CA ASN A 165 7.78 2.17 -2.45
C ASN A 165 8.31 3.51 -2.98
N GLU A 166 9.36 4.05 -2.37
CA GLU A 166 10.07 5.25 -2.85
C GLU A 166 9.15 6.48 -3.06
N CYS A 167 8.08 6.62 -2.25
CA CYS A 167 7.17 7.77 -2.28
C CYS A 167 7.62 8.81 -1.26
N LYS A 168 8.61 9.63 -1.66
CA LYS A 168 9.44 10.41 -0.73
C LYS A 168 8.68 11.47 0.07
N ARG A 169 7.66 12.11 -0.51
CA ARG A 169 6.89 13.19 0.12
C ARG A 169 5.59 12.77 0.81
N MET A 170 5.35 11.46 0.90
CA MET A 170 4.14 10.92 1.52
C MET A 170 4.26 11.04 3.04
N THR A 171 3.33 11.73 3.69
CA THR A 171 3.35 11.94 5.15
C THR A 171 2.47 10.95 5.91
N HIS A 172 1.45 10.41 5.24
CA HIS A 172 0.53 9.40 5.76
C HIS A 172 -0.03 8.51 4.65
N VAL A 173 -0.46 7.30 5.01
CA VAL A 173 -1.03 6.32 4.07
C VAL A 173 -2.55 6.35 4.10
N PHE A 174 -3.15 6.33 5.29
CA PHE A 174 -4.59 6.33 5.50
C PHE A 174 -5.01 7.46 6.43
N THR A 175 -6.31 7.75 6.49
CA THR A 175 -6.91 8.57 7.54
C THR A 175 -7.83 7.72 8.44
N ASP A 176 -8.14 8.21 9.64
CA ASP A 176 -8.97 7.49 10.63
C ASP A 176 -10.33 7.06 10.05
N SER A 177 -11.00 7.95 9.32
CA SER A 177 -12.27 7.65 8.62
C SER A 177 -12.20 6.48 7.63
N MET A 178 -11.03 6.20 7.04
CA MET A 178 -10.88 5.14 6.04
C MET A 178 -10.79 3.75 6.64
N ILE A 179 -10.38 3.63 7.91
CA ILE A 179 -10.04 2.32 8.46
C ILE A 179 -11.25 1.40 8.56
N ALA A 180 -12.44 1.97 8.82
CA ALA A 180 -13.69 1.22 8.85
C ALA A 180 -14.00 0.51 7.51
N SER A 181 -13.43 0.99 6.40
CA SER A 181 -13.60 0.38 5.07
C SER A 181 -12.51 -0.64 4.71
N LEU A 182 -11.35 -0.57 5.35
CA LEU A 182 -10.17 -1.38 5.02
C LEU A 182 -10.21 -2.78 5.66
N VAL A 183 -11.39 -3.38 5.71
CA VAL A 183 -11.61 -4.67 6.38
C VAL A 183 -11.01 -5.83 5.60
N GLN A 184 -10.79 -5.69 4.29
CA GLN A 184 -10.23 -6.74 3.43
C GLN A 184 -8.70 -6.72 3.35
N LEU A 185 -8.04 -5.70 3.91
CA LEU A 185 -6.60 -5.52 3.77
C LEU A 185 -5.83 -6.67 4.45
N GLN A 186 -5.00 -7.37 3.67
CA GLN A 186 -4.20 -8.52 4.09
C GLN A 186 -2.70 -8.23 4.05
N VAL A 187 -2.26 -7.39 3.11
CA VAL A 187 -0.84 -7.08 2.90
C VAL A 187 -0.64 -5.57 2.84
N LEU A 188 0.21 -5.06 3.72
CA LEU A 188 0.68 -3.68 3.72
C LEU A 188 2.22 -3.68 3.69
N GLU A 189 2.80 -3.23 2.58
CA GLU A 189 4.24 -3.08 2.42
C GLU A 189 4.57 -1.62 2.12
N ILE A 190 5.41 -0.99 2.95
CA ILE A 190 5.83 0.39 2.75
C ILE A 190 7.36 0.45 2.83
N SER A 191 8.00 0.94 1.77
CA SER A 191 9.45 1.07 1.74
C SER A 191 9.93 2.43 1.26
N ASN A 192 11.03 2.89 1.86
CA ASN A 192 11.79 4.08 1.47
C ASN A 192 10.92 5.34 1.29
N CYS A 193 9.93 5.54 2.16
CA CYS A 193 9.10 6.75 2.20
C CYS A 193 9.64 7.69 3.28
N ASP A 194 10.51 8.64 2.88
CA ASP A 194 11.35 9.41 3.80
C ASP A 194 10.56 10.39 4.68
N GLU A 195 9.48 10.98 4.16
CA GLU A 195 8.63 11.92 4.90
C GLU A 195 7.48 11.26 5.66
N LEU A 196 7.37 9.92 5.66
CA LEU A 196 6.28 9.21 6.32
C LEU A 196 6.38 9.34 7.83
N GLU A 197 5.46 10.10 8.44
CA GLU A 197 5.43 10.35 9.88
C GLU A 197 4.49 9.40 10.62
N GLN A 198 3.40 9.00 9.96
CA GLN A 198 2.36 8.13 10.52
C GLN A 198 1.73 7.28 9.43
N ILE A 199 1.41 6.00 9.68
CA ILE A 199 0.67 5.20 8.68
C ILE A 199 -0.77 5.70 8.56
N ILE A 200 -1.35 6.11 9.70
CA ILE A 200 -2.72 6.59 9.82
C ILE A 200 -2.69 8.00 10.38
N ALA A 201 -3.33 8.93 9.68
CA ALA A 201 -3.54 10.30 10.11
C ALA A 201 -4.92 10.49 10.73
N LYS A 202 -5.03 11.38 11.71
CA LYS A 202 -6.34 11.91 12.10
C LYS A 202 -6.94 12.68 10.91
N ASP A 203 -8.25 12.56 10.73
CA ASP A 203 -8.95 13.43 9.80
C ASP A 203 -8.74 14.89 10.26
N ASN A 204 -8.45 15.80 9.32
CA ASN A 204 -8.42 17.22 9.65
C ASN A 204 -9.86 17.64 9.95
N ASP A 205 -10.13 18.14 11.16
CA ASP A 205 -11.43 18.67 11.58
C ASP A 205 -11.81 19.90 10.72
N ASP A 206 -12.29 19.68 9.49
CA ASP A 206 -13.23 20.60 8.85
C ASP A 206 -14.60 20.31 9.48
N GLU A 207 -15.13 21.29 10.21
CA GLU A 207 -16.20 21.21 11.21
C GLU A 207 -17.58 20.66 10.76
N ASN A 208 -17.73 20.01 9.59
CA ASN A 208 -19.04 19.62 9.05
C ASN A 208 -19.31 18.13 8.81
N ASP A 209 -18.33 17.21 8.93
CA ASP A 209 -18.59 15.77 8.75
C ASP A 209 -18.39 14.96 10.04
N LYS A 210 -19.10 15.38 11.10
CA LYS A 210 -19.34 14.52 12.28
C LYS A 210 -20.38 13.45 11.94
N ILE A 211 -19.99 12.42 11.20
CA ILE A 211 -20.79 11.18 11.12
C ILE A 211 -20.10 10.00 11.81
N LEU A 212 -18.81 10.06 12.11
CA LEU A 212 -18.13 9.00 12.88
C LEU A 212 -17.28 9.59 14.01
N SER A 213 -17.92 10.37 14.89
CA SER A 213 -17.30 10.77 16.15
C SER A 213 -17.00 9.52 16.98
N GLY A 214 -15.72 9.36 17.29
CA GLY A 214 -15.15 8.22 17.98
C GLY A 214 -15.88 7.87 19.27
N ASN A 215 -15.99 6.56 19.49
CA ASN A 215 -15.78 5.89 20.78
C ASN A 215 -15.95 4.36 20.68
N ASP A 216 -16.39 3.80 19.53
CA ASP A 216 -16.61 2.34 19.40
C ASP A 216 -15.66 1.59 18.42
N LEU A 217 -14.77 2.28 17.69
CA LEU A 217 -13.89 1.62 16.70
C LEU A 217 -12.65 0.93 17.29
N GLN A 218 -12.46 0.96 18.61
CA GLN A 218 -11.21 0.60 19.31
C GLN A 218 -10.72 -0.85 19.09
N SER A 219 -11.50 -1.77 18.51
CA SER A 219 -11.18 -3.21 18.47
C SER A 219 -11.02 -3.85 17.09
N SER A 220 -11.31 -3.17 15.96
CA SER A 220 -11.39 -3.83 14.64
C SER A 220 -10.58 -3.17 13.54
N TYR A 221 -9.40 -2.65 13.88
CA TYR A 221 -8.46 -2.11 12.90
C TYR A 221 -7.78 -3.26 12.14
N PHE A 222 -7.85 -3.22 10.81
CA PHE A 222 -7.29 -4.21 9.88
C PHE A 222 -7.46 -5.68 10.32
N PRO A 223 -8.71 -6.16 10.48
CA PRO A 223 -9.00 -7.49 11.06
C PRO A 223 -8.46 -8.66 10.23
N ASN A 224 -8.09 -8.40 8.97
CA ASN A 224 -7.55 -9.38 8.04
C ASN A 224 -6.07 -9.20 7.70
N LEU A 225 -5.36 -8.25 8.34
CA LEU A 225 -3.95 -8.01 8.03
C LEU A 225 -3.09 -9.22 8.42
N ARG A 226 -2.41 -9.80 7.45
CA ARG A 226 -1.52 -10.96 7.59
C ARG A 226 -0.06 -10.59 7.49
N ARG A 227 0.28 -9.60 6.65
CA ARG A 227 1.65 -9.17 6.42
C ARG A 227 1.77 -7.66 6.54
N LEU A 228 2.69 -7.24 7.40
CA LEU A 228 3.11 -5.86 7.54
C LEU A 228 4.62 -5.79 7.37
N GLU A 229 5.06 -5.02 6.37
CA GLU A 229 6.48 -4.80 6.09
C GLU A 229 6.77 -3.32 5.95
N ILE A 230 7.69 -2.82 6.77
CA ILE A 230 8.11 -1.42 6.79
C ILE A 230 9.63 -1.37 6.64
N ARG A 231 10.12 -0.64 5.65
CA ARG A 231 11.57 -0.53 5.39
C ARG A 231 11.98 0.89 5.08
N GLY A 232 13.04 1.41 5.70
CA GLY A 232 13.61 2.70 5.28
C GLY A 232 12.72 3.93 5.55
N CYS A 233 11.66 3.80 6.36
CA CYS A 233 10.77 4.92 6.71
C CYS A 233 11.33 5.65 7.94
N ASN A 234 12.14 6.68 7.71
CA ASN A 234 12.98 7.27 8.75
C ASN A 234 12.29 8.29 9.66
N LYS A 235 11.20 8.96 9.25
CA LYS A 235 10.44 9.88 10.12
C LYS A 235 9.34 9.17 10.94
N LEU A 236 9.08 7.90 10.68
CA LEU A 236 8.03 7.13 11.32
C LEU A 236 8.42 6.82 12.77
N LYS A 237 7.64 7.32 13.75
CA LYS A 237 7.90 7.12 15.18
C LYS A 237 7.25 5.85 15.75
N SER A 238 6.12 5.47 15.19
CA SER A 238 5.40 4.23 15.48
C SER A 238 4.57 3.77 14.28
N LEU A 239 4.31 2.48 14.14
CA LEU A 239 3.46 1.98 13.05
C LEU A 239 1.99 2.29 13.32
N PHE A 240 1.55 2.00 14.55
CA PHE A 240 0.14 1.99 14.94
C PHE A 240 -0.03 2.45 16.40
N PRO A 241 -1.11 3.15 16.79
CA PRO A 241 -1.50 3.28 18.20
C PRO A 241 -1.68 1.93 18.90
N VAL A 242 -1.39 1.88 20.21
CA VAL A 242 -1.41 0.63 21.00
C VAL A 242 -2.79 -0.02 21.08
N ALA A 243 -3.88 0.75 21.10
CA ALA A 243 -5.24 0.22 21.02
C ALA A 243 -5.45 -0.75 19.85
N MET A 244 -4.80 -0.49 18.72
CA MET A 244 -4.98 -1.29 17.50
C MET A 244 -4.27 -2.64 17.55
N ALA A 245 -3.30 -2.84 18.45
CA ALA A 245 -2.56 -4.10 18.55
C ALA A 245 -3.50 -5.29 18.79
N SER A 246 -4.58 -5.08 19.55
CA SER A 246 -5.60 -6.10 19.86
C SER A 246 -6.43 -6.54 18.64
N GLY A 247 -6.51 -5.69 17.61
CA GLY A 247 -7.24 -5.96 16.36
C GLY A 247 -6.46 -6.82 15.37
N LEU A 248 -5.12 -6.87 15.47
CA LEU A 248 -4.21 -7.53 14.52
C LEU A 248 -4.07 -9.04 14.76
N LYS A 249 -5.18 -9.73 15.02
CA LYS A 249 -5.20 -11.16 15.42
C LYS A 249 -4.67 -12.10 14.33
N LYS A 250 -4.84 -11.73 13.06
CA LYS A 250 -4.41 -12.53 11.90
C LYS A 250 -3.00 -12.18 11.40
N LEU A 251 -2.28 -11.30 12.10
CA LEU A 251 -0.95 -10.87 11.68
C LEU A 251 0.02 -12.04 11.80
N GLN A 252 0.57 -12.46 10.66
CA GLN A 252 1.46 -13.62 10.53
C GLN A 252 2.93 -13.19 10.38
N ILE A 253 3.15 -12.11 9.64
CA ILE A 253 4.48 -11.60 9.29
C ILE A 253 4.56 -10.12 9.67
N LEU A 254 5.52 -9.80 10.53
CA LEU A 254 5.89 -8.43 10.86
C LEU A 254 7.39 -8.23 10.57
N LYS A 255 7.69 -7.39 9.58
CA LYS A 255 9.05 -7.02 9.23
C LYS A 255 9.24 -5.52 9.33
N VAL A 256 10.22 -5.08 10.10
CA VAL A 256 10.56 -3.66 10.24
C VAL A 256 12.07 -3.51 10.11
N SER A 257 12.52 -2.71 9.16
CA SER A 257 13.95 -2.54 8.94
C SER A 257 14.34 -1.12 8.54
N GLU A 258 15.57 -0.72 8.87
CA GLU A 258 16.17 0.54 8.38
C GLU A 258 15.35 1.81 8.73
N SER A 259 14.60 1.79 9.85
CA SER A 259 13.77 2.92 10.32
C SER A 259 14.41 3.59 11.54
N SER A 260 15.17 4.66 11.29
CA SER A 260 16.05 5.24 12.31
C SER A 260 15.34 5.99 13.44
N GLN A 261 14.17 6.61 13.24
CA GLN A 261 13.44 7.33 14.30
C GLN A 261 12.32 6.52 14.95
N LEU A 262 12.15 5.25 14.56
CA LEU A 262 11.12 4.39 15.14
C LEU A 262 11.42 4.12 16.62
N LEU A 263 10.50 4.52 17.50
CA LEU A 263 10.62 4.36 18.95
C LEU A 263 9.95 3.08 19.45
N GLY A 264 8.89 2.65 18.75
CA GLY A 264 8.24 1.37 18.99
C GLY A 264 7.33 0.95 17.84
N VAL A 265 6.98 -0.33 17.78
CA VAL A 265 6.02 -0.83 16.78
C VAL A 265 4.64 -0.21 17.04
N PHE A 266 4.23 -0.21 18.30
CA PHE A 266 2.99 0.40 18.77
C PHE A 266 3.26 1.65 19.62
N GLY A 267 2.63 2.76 19.24
CA GLY A 267 2.71 4.08 19.89
C GLY A 267 1.80 4.22 21.11
N HIS A 268 1.88 5.36 21.80
CA HIS A 268 1.01 5.67 22.94
C HIS A 268 -0.37 6.15 22.48
N ASP A 269 -1.42 5.82 23.23
CA ASP A 269 -2.74 6.42 23.04
C ASP A 269 -2.85 7.70 23.86
N ASN A 270 -3.04 8.84 23.20
CA ASN A 270 -3.30 10.12 23.89
C ASN A 270 -4.68 10.17 24.57
N HIS A 271 -5.52 9.13 24.40
CA HIS A 271 -6.91 9.10 24.86
C HIS A 271 -7.26 7.91 25.77
N ALA A 272 -6.34 6.95 25.98
CA ALA A 272 -6.60 5.82 26.86
C ALA A 272 -6.10 6.13 28.28
N SER A 273 -7.03 6.19 29.24
CA SER A 273 -6.65 6.08 30.64
C SER A 273 -6.03 4.69 30.86
N PRO A 274 -4.94 4.55 31.65
CA PRO A 274 -4.27 3.28 31.91
C PRO A 274 -5.12 2.19 32.60
N ALA A 275 -6.42 2.44 32.83
CA ALA A 275 -7.25 1.66 33.74
C ALA A 275 -7.97 0.47 33.08
N ASN A 276 -8.12 0.44 31.75
CA ASN A 276 -9.02 -0.52 31.07
C ASN A 276 -8.37 -1.37 29.96
N LEU A 277 -7.07 -1.27 29.71
CA LEU A 277 -6.40 -2.12 28.72
C LEU A 277 -5.91 -3.41 29.39
N GLU A 278 -6.31 -4.57 28.85
CA GLU A 278 -5.79 -5.87 29.27
C GLU A 278 -4.26 -5.82 29.31
N LYS A 279 -3.65 -6.25 30.43
CA LYS A 279 -2.19 -6.16 30.65
C LYS A 279 -1.37 -7.04 29.70
N GLU A 280 -2.01 -7.93 28.96
CA GLU A 280 -1.37 -8.88 28.05
C GLU A 280 -1.87 -8.62 26.63
N MET A 281 -0.94 -8.37 25.71
CA MET A 281 -1.26 -8.20 24.29
C MET A 281 -0.92 -9.49 23.56
N VAL A 282 -1.86 -10.01 22.76
CA VAL A 282 -1.69 -11.29 22.09
C VAL A 282 -1.69 -11.11 20.57
N LEU A 283 -0.64 -11.58 19.91
CA LEU A 283 -0.55 -11.71 18.46
C LEU A 283 -0.53 -13.21 18.13
N PRO A 284 -1.70 -13.87 18.06
CA PRO A 284 -1.79 -15.33 18.08
C PRO A 284 -1.17 -15.98 16.85
N ASP A 285 -1.33 -15.38 15.67
CA ASP A 285 -0.89 -15.97 14.40
C ASP A 285 0.53 -15.54 13.97
N LEU A 286 1.19 -14.68 14.75
CA LEU A 286 2.50 -14.14 14.39
C LEU A 286 3.55 -15.23 14.46
N TRP A 287 4.03 -15.68 13.30
CA TRP A 287 5.06 -16.71 13.20
C TRP A 287 6.42 -16.16 12.78
N LEU A 288 6.46 -15.00 12.12
CA LEU A 288 7.71 -14.33 11.72
C LEU A 288 7.76 -12.89 12.22
N LEU A 289 8.75 -12.61 13.07
CA LEU A 289 9.14 -11.27 13.51
C LEU A 289 10.56 -10.98 13.02
N PHE A 290 10.71 -9.94 12.21
CA PHE A 290 12.03 -9.48 11.74
C PHE A 290 12.21 -8.00 12.06
N LEU A 291 13.23 -7.68 12.84
CA LEU A 291 13.65 -6.32 13.19
C LEU A 291 15.12 -6.14 12.82
N ASP A 292 15.44 -5.25 11.89
CA ASP A 292 16.84 -4.99 11.50
C ASP A 292 17.15 -3.49 11.45
N LYS A 293 18.33 -3.08 11.93
CA LYS A 293 18.81 -1.68 11.84
C LYS A 293 17.82 -0.66 12.39
N LEU A 294 17.34 -0.88 13.63
CA LEU A 294 16.44 0.02 14.34
C LEU A 294 17.18 0.64 15.55
N PRO A 295 18.00 1.70 15.35
CA PRO A 295 18.87 2.24 16.39
C PRO A 295 18.14 2.88 17.58
N ASN A 296 16.89 3.32 17.39
CA ASN A 296 16.11 4.03 18.41
C ASN A 296 14.91 3.26 18.95
N ILE A 297 14.65 2.03 18.49
CA ILE A 297 13.51 1.26 19.00
C ILE A 297 13.76 0.85 20.45
N VAL A 298 12.89 1.27 21.37
CA VAL A 298 13.04 1.00 22.81
C VAL A 298 12.15 -0.16 23.24
N CYS A 299 10.91 -0.18 22.75
CA CYS A 299 9.89 -1.14 23.16
C CYS A 299 8.97 -1.48 21.98
N PHE A 300 8.24 -2.58 22.08
CA PHE A 300 7.22 -2.94 21.09
C PHE A 300 5.94 -2.12 21.31
N SER A 301 5.65 -1.77 22.56
CA SER A 301 4.58 -0.85 22.97
C SER A 301 5.02 -0.02 24.18
N HIS A 302 4.64 1.26 24.22
CA HIS A 302 5.07 2.22 25.25
C HIS A 302 4.54 1.94 26.68
N GLY A 303 3.70 0.92 26.86
CA GLY A 303 3.08 0.57 28.15
C GLY A 303 3.77 -0.57 28.92
N CYS A 304 4.91 -1.09 28.46
CA CYS A 304 5.54 -2.30 29.04
C CYS A 304 4.58 -3.50 29.07
N TYR A 305 3.77 -3.65 28.02
CA TYR A 305 2.92 -4.84 27.86
C TYR A 305 3.79 -6.02 27.42
N ASP A 306 3.61 -7.17 28.07
CA ASP A 306 4.15 -8.42 27.57
C ASP A 306 3.39 -8.80 26.30
N PHE A 307 4.14 -9.07 25.22
CA PHE A 307 3.57 -9.58 23.98
C PHE A 307 3.63 -11.10 24.00
N ILE A 308 2.47 -11.72 23.94
CA ILE A 308 2.31 -13.17 23.82
C ILE A 308 2.12 -13.50 22.35
N CYS A 309 3.12 -14.16 21.78
CA CYS A 309 3.13 -14.61 20.39
C CYS A 309 3.26 -16.14 20.38
N PRO A 310 2.15 -16.89 20.54
CA PRO A 310 2.18 -18.33 20.76
C PRO A 310 2.71 -19.13 19.56
N ASN A 311 2.48 -18.64 18.33
CA ASN A 311 2.94 -19.29 17.09
C ASN A 311 4.30 -18.78 16.58
N LEU A 312 5.01 -17.95 17.37
CA LEU A 312 6.27 -17.33 16.94
C LEU A 312 7.34 -18.39 16.70
N SER A 313 7.67 -18.59 15.42
CA SER A 313 8.57 -19.64 14.95
C SER A 313 9.93 -19.08 14.51
N SER A 314 9.95 -17.90 13.91
CA SER A 314 11.18 -17.16 13.59
C SER A 314 11.13 -15.76 14.20
N SER A 315 12.18 -15.43 14.96
CA SER A 315 12.40 -14.09 15.50
C SER A 315 13.85 -13.69 15.22
N GLU A 316 14.02 -12.68 14.40
CA GLU A 316 15.30 -12.17 13.92
C GLU A 316 15.40 -10.69 14.34
N VAL A 317 16.33 -10.39 15.25
CA VAL A 317 16.56 -9.04 15.75
C VAL A 317 18.02 -8.68 15.58
N HIS A 318 18.29 -7.74 14.68
CA HIS A 318 19.63 -7.35 14.27
C HIS A 318 19.80 -5.84 14.41
N GLN A 319 20.91 -5.41 15.01
CA GLN A 319 21.27 -3.98 15.09
C GLN A 319 20.17 -3.09 15.73
N CYS A 320 19.54 -3.59 16.82
CA CYS A 320 18.51 -2.92 17.61
C CYS A 320 18.97 -2.69 19.07
N PRO A 321 19.97 -1.83 19.33
CA PRO A 321 20.71 -1.78 20.60
C PRO A 321 19.89 -1.32 21.82
N LYS A 322 18.76 -0.62 21.61
CA LYS A 322 17.91 -0.07 22.68
C LYS A 322 16.69 -0.94 23.00
N LEU A 323 16.47 -2.04 22.27
CA LEU A 323 15.28 -2.85 22.41
C LEU A 323 15.26 -3.61 23.75
N THR A 324 14.23 -3.38 24.55
CA THR A 324 14.05 -4.01 25.87
C THR A 324 12.90 -5.03 25.95
N THR A 325 12.02 -5.07 24.93
CA THR A 325 10.87 -5.98 24.88
C THR A 325 11.29 -7.43 25.00
N LYS A 326 10.57 -8.18 25.86
CA LYS A 326 10.63 -9.64 25.90
C LYS A 326 9.43 -10.21 25.13
N PHE A 327 9.68 -11.21 24.30
CA PHE A 327 8.64 -11.96 23.61
C PHE A 327 8.41 -13.28 24.35
N ALA A 328 7.17 -13.58 24.69
CA ALA A 328 6.78 -14.83 25.34
C ALA A 328 5.90 -15.67 24.40
N THR A 329 6.06 -16.99 24.43
CA THR A 329 5.23 -17.92 23.64
C THR A 329 4.05 -18.48 24.45
N THR A 330 4.01 -18.29 25.77
CA THR A 330 2.93 -18.75 26.65
C THR A 330 2.80 -17.84 27.88
N SER A 331 1.59 -17.65 28.40
CA SER A 331 1.31 -16.83 29.60
C SER A 331 1.99 -17.33 30.89
N ASN A 332 2.25 -18.64 31.00
CA ASN A 332 2.84 -19.27 32.20
C ASN A 332 4.29 -19.76 32.01
N GLY A 333 4.96 -19.40 30.92
CA GLY A 333 6.28 -19.93 30.59
C GLY A 333 7.10 -18.94 29.80
N THR A 334 8.06 -18.30 30.47
CA THR A 334 9.05 -17.44 29.83
C THR A 334 10.07 -18.29 29.09
N ARG A 335 9.74 -18.76 27.87
CA ARG A 335 10.78 -18.89 26.85
C ARG A 335 11.08 -17.46 26.41
N VAL A 336 11.93 -16.77 27.16
CA VAL A 336 12.55 -15.53 26.67
C VAL A 336 13.24 -15.95 25.39
N LEU A 337 12.72 -15.53 24.24
CA LEU A 337 13.47 -15.62 23.00
C LEU A 337 14.71 -14.79 23.24
N ASN A 338 15.81 -15.47 23.54
CA ASN A 338 17.10 -14.84 23.74
C ASN A 338 17.27 -13.88 22.59
N GLN A 339 17.45 -12.61 22.92
CA GLN A 339 18.08 -11.66 22.02
C GLN A 339 19.36 -12.36 21.57
N ARG A 340 19.34 -13.02 20.41
CA ARG A 340 20.56 -13.22 19.65
C ARG A 340 20.90 -11.82 19.16
N CYS A 341 21.47 -11.02 20.07
CA CYS A 341 22.51 -10.09 19.68
C CYS A 341 23.51 -10.95 18.89
N CYS A 342 23.37 -10.98 17.57
CA CYS A 342 24.40 -11.49 16.67
C CYS A 342 25.59 -10.53 16.76
N ILE A 343 26.28 -10.53 17.91
CA ILE A 343 27.70 -10.18 18.02
C ILE A 343 28.55 -11.44 17.75
N PHE A 344 27.95 -12.61 17.59
CA PHE A 344 28.63 -13.85 17.24
C PHE A 344 28.01 -14.51 15.99
N ASP A 345 28.29 -13.97 14.82
CA ASP A 345 28.23 -14.71 13.55
C ASP A 345 29.42 -14.32 12.65
N MET A 346 30.64 -14.33 13.23
CA MET A 346 31.88 -14.28 12.45
C MET A 346 32.96 -15.28 12.91
N ILE A 347 32.60 -16.27 13.74
CA ILE A 347 33.47 -17.41 14.06
C ILE A 347 32.54 -18.61 14.22
N TYR A 348 32.81 -19.72 13.53
CA TYR A 348 31.97 -20.93 13.36
C TYR A 348 31.04 -20.95 12.13
N CYS A 349 31.58 -20.59 10.96
CA CYS A 349 31.10 -21.16 9.68
C CYS A 349 32.06 -22.23 9.13
N LEU A 350 32.86 -22.85 9.99
CA LEU A 350 33.69 -24.01 9.64
C LEU A 350 33.53 -25.10 10.70
N SER A 351 32.97 -26.21 10.24
CA SER A 351 32.94 -27.55 10.84
C SER A 351 31.72 -27.93 11.71
N LEU A 352 31.18 -29.09 11.31
CA LEU A 352 30.30 -30.03 12.00
C LEU A 352 28.78 -29.82 11.99
N SER A 353 28.18 -30.38 10.95
CA SER A 353 27.08 -31.34 11.03
C SER A 353 26.79 -31.91 12.43
N VAL A 354 25.71 -31.46 13.08
CA VAL A 354 25.01 -32.24 14.11
C VAL A 354 23.51 -31.95 14.05
N PHE A 355 22.78 -32.93 13.50
CA PHE A 355 21.37 -33.19 13.80
C PHE A 355 21.21 -33.35 15.33
N ILE A 356 20.30 -32.61 15.97
CA ILE A 356 19.77 -33.03 17.27
C ILE A 356 18.24 -33.10 17.17
N SER A 357 17.81 -34.34 17.00
CA SER A 357 16.47 -34.88 17.19
C SER A 357 15.96 -34.65 18.61
N CYS A 358 14.70 -34.20 18.70
CA CYS A 358 13.87 -34.33 19.89
C CYS A 358 13.64 -35.82 20.22
N PHE A 359 13.82 -36.23 21.48
CA PHE A 359 12.99 -37.26 22.13
C PHE A 359 12.89 -36.97 23.63
N PRO A 360 11.77 -37.33 24.30
CA PRO A 360 11.47 -36.97 25.68
C PRO A 360 11.86 -38.07 26.67
N GLN A 361 12.03 -37.69 27.94
CA GLN A 361 11.75 -38.55 29.09
C GLN A 361 10.90 -37.77 30.09
#